data_AF-A0A1Y4AF67-F1
#
_entry.id   AF-A0A1Y4AF67-F1
#
_cell.length_a   1.000
_cell.length_b   1.000
_cell.length_c   1.000
_cell.angle_alpha   90.00
_cell.angle_beta   90.00
_cell.angle_gamma   90.00
#
_symmetry.space_group_name_H-M   'P 1'
#
loop_
_entity.id
_entity.type
_entity.pdbx_description
1 polymer ?
#
loop_
_entity_poly.entity_id
_entity_poly.type
_entity_poly.pdbx_seq_one_letter_code
_entity_poly.pdbx_strand_id
1 'polypeptide(L)'
;MFTVIGLMLGGMCIGFLLRKKQYPGIHLLITALIWVLLFLLGIEVGSNRQIVEGLATLGIEAFTITFATVVGSCICAWILWKWLYHNEKKGGEV
;
A
#
# COMPACT_ATOMS: atom_id res chain seq x y z
N MET A 1 -8.39 20.86 -8.76
CA MET A 1 -8.44 19.37 -8.81
C MET A 1 -7.76 18.83 -10.07
N PHE A 2 -8.10 19.34 -11.26
CA PHE A 2 -7.42 18.97 -12.51
C PHE A 2 -5.89 19.14 -12.48
N THR A 3 -5.37 20.19 -11.84
CA THR A 3 -3.91 20.40 -11.71
C THR A 3 -3.21 19.29 -10.93
N VAL A 4 -3.86 18.77 -9.88
CA VAL A 4 -3.31 17.68 -9.05
C VAL A 4 -3.33 16.38 -9.84
N ILE A 5 -4.42 16.09 -10.56
CA ILE A 5 -4.56 14.92 -11.43
C ILE A 5 -3.52 14.98 -12.57
N GLY A 6 -3.38 16.14 -13.22
CA GLY A 6 -2.40 16.37 -14.28
C GLY A 6 -0.96 16.22 -13.79
N LEU A 7 -0.65 16.68 -12.58
CA LEU A 7 0.66 16.49 -11.96
C LEU A 7 0.93 15.02 -11.61
N MET A 8 -0.06 14.29 -11.10
CA MET A 8 0.05 12.85 -10.83
C MET A 8 0.28 12.04 -12.10
N LEU A 9 -0.50 12.30 -13.15
CA LEU A 9 -0.34 11.66 -14.45
C LEU A 9 1.01 12.02 -15.08
N GLY A 10 1.42 13.29 -14.99
CA GLY A 10 2.73 13.74 -15.42
C GLY A 10 3.88 13.02 -14.70
N GLY A 11 3.80 12.90 -13.38
CA GLY A 11 4.77 12.16 -12.58
C GLY A 11 4.87 10.68 -12.97
N MET A 12 3.73 10.04 -13.24
CA MET A 12 3.69 8.65 -13.71
C MET A 12 4.30 8.49 -15.11
N CYS A 13 3.98 9.40 -16.05
CA CYS A 13 4.57 9.41 -17.39
C CYS A 13 6.09 9.65 -17.37
N ILE A 14 6.55 10.59 -16.54
CA ILE A 14 7.99 10.86 -16.35
C ILE A 14 8.68 9.63 -15.75
N GLY A 15 8.09 9.01 -14.71
CA GLY A 15 8.59 7.77 -14.12
C GLY A 15 8.65 6.62 -15.12
N PHE A 16 7.67 6.50 -16.01
CA PHE A 16 7.65 5.50 -17.07
C PHE A 16 8.72 5.74 -18.13
N LEU A 17 8.95 6.99 -18.54
CA LEU A 17 10.00 7.35 -19.51
C LEU A 17 11.42 7.09 -18.94
N LEU A 18 11.64 7.41 -17.66
CA LEU A 18 12.92 7.22 -16.97
C LEU A 18 13.21 5.75 -16.61
N ARG A 19 12.20 4.86 -16.64
CA ARG A 19 12.32 3.43 -16.32
C ARG A 19 13.38 2.70 -17.17
N LYS A 20 13.64 3.17 -18.39
CA LYS A 20 14.55 2.52 -19.34
C LYS A 20 16.03 2.70 -19.00
N LYS A 21 16.38 3.59 -18.06
CA LYS A 21 17.76 3.94 -17.74
C LYS A 21 18.08 3.54 -16.30
N GLN A 22 18.91 2.52 -16.13
CA GLN A 22 19.32 2.02 -14.83
C GLN A 22 20.33 3.00 -14.22
N TYR A 23 19.86 3.93 -13.40
CA TYR A 23 20.72 4.80 -12.61
C TYR A 23 20.97 4.14 -11.25
N PRO A 24 22.16 3.57 -11.01
CA PRO A 24 22.44 2.83 -9.78
C PRO A 24 22.38 3.71 -8.51
N GLY A 25 22.48 5.03 -8.65
CA GLY A 25 22.38 5.99 -7.53
C GLY A 25 20.97 6.46 -7.17
N ILE A 26 19.95 6.19 -8.00
CA ILE A 26 18.57 6.63 -7.72
C ILE A 26 18.01 5.89 -6.50
N HIS A 27 18.31 4.59 -6.36
CA HIS A 27 17.86 3.83 -5.21
C HIS A 27 18.43 4.39 -3.90
N LEU A 28 19.71 4.75 -3.87
CA LEU A 28 20.35 5.36 -2.70
C LEU A 28 19.73 6.73 -2.37
N LEU A 29 19.47 7.55 -3.40
CA LEU A 29 18.81 8.85 -3.24
C LEU A 29 17.39 8.70 -2.70
N ILE A 30 16.59 7.76 -3.23
CA ILE A 30 15.23 7.50 -2.77
C ILE A 30 15.25 7.03 -1.30
N THR A 31 16.10 6.07 -0.96
CA THR A 31 16.22 5.58 0.43
C THR A 31 16.63 6.70 1.38
N ALA A 32 17.58 7.56 1.00
CA ALA A 32 17.99 8.71 1.80
C ALA A 32 16.83 9.71 1.97
N LEU A 33 16.07 10.01 0.91
CA LEU A 33 14.89 10.87 1.00
C LEU A 33 13.81 10.27 1.92
N ILE A 34 13.56 8.96 1.82
CA ILE A 34 12.60 8.27 2.69
C ILE A 34 13.04 8.38 4.15
N TRP A 35 14.33 8.17 4.44
CA TRP A 35 14.88 8.34 5.79
C TRP A 35 14.65 9.75 6.33
N VAL A 36 14.98 10.77 5.54
CA VAL A 36 14.78 12.17 5.93
C VAL A 36 13.29 12.46 6.16
N LEU A 37 12.42 11.99 5.27
CA LEU A 37 10.98 12.20 5.38
C LEU A 37 10.40 11.51 6.62
N LEU A 38 10.78 10.27 6.88
CA LEU A 38 10.36 9.52 8.07
C LEU A 38 10.87 10.18 9.36
N PHE A 39 12.10 10.70 9.35
CA PHE A 39 12.65 11.42 10.49
C PHE A 39 11.87 12.71 10.77
N LEU A 40 11.62 13.51 9.73
CA LEU A 40 10.85 14.75 9.85
C LEU A 40 9.42 14.50 10.34
N LEU A 41 8.78 13.47 9.77
CA LEU A 41 7.44 13.03 10.16
C LEU A 41 7.41 12.55 11.61
N GLY A 42 8.43 11.81 12.05
CA GLY A 42 8.56 11.39 13.44
C GLY A 42 8.64 12.56 14.43
N ILE A 43 9.34 13.65 14.06
CA ILE A 43 9.42 14.87 14.88
C ILE A 43 8.07 15.59 14.91
N GLU A 44 7.43 15.83 13.77
CA GLU A 44 6.13 16.51 13.70
C GLU A 44 5.06 15.77 14.51
N VAL A 45 5.01 14.45 14.36
CA VAL A 45 4.06 13.57 15.03
C VAL A 45 4.37 13.47 16.53
N GLY A 46 5.65 13.33 16.90
CA GLY A 46 6.08 13.19 18.29
C GLY A 46 6.00 14.48 19.12
N SER A 47 6.14 15.64 18.50
CA SER A 47 6.01 16.94 19.18
C SER A 47 4.55 17.30 19.52
N ASN A 48 3.57 16.65 18.90
CA ASN A 48 2.15 16.99 19.07
C ASN A 48 1.44 15.95 19.96
N ARG A 49 1.18 16.33 21.21
CA ARG A 49 0.53 15.46 22.21
C ARG A 49 -0.86 14.97 21.78
N GLN A 50 -1.60 15.78 21.02
CA GLN A 50 -2.90 15.41 20.46
C GLN A 50 -2.76 14.32 19.38
N ILE A 51 -1.70 14.38 18.57
CA ILE A 51 -1.40 13.34 17.58
C ILE A 51 -0.93 12.06 18.29
N VAL A 52 -0.08 12.16 19.32
CA VAL A 52 0.40 10.99 20.07
C VAL A 52 -0.74 10.24 20.78
N GLU A 53 -1.67 10.95 21.39
CA GLU A 53 -2.87 10.34 22.01
C GLU A 53 -3.84 9.81 20.94
N GLY A 54 -3.98 10.52 19.83
CA GLY A 54 -4.75 10.07 18.66
C GLY A 54 -4.17 8.83 18.00
N LEU A 55 -2.84 8.69 17.95
CA LEU A 55 -2.14 7.55 17.35
C LEU A 55 -2.46 6.23 18.03
N ALA A 56 -2.60 6.21 19.35
CA ALA A 56 -3.00 4.98 20.06
C ALA A 56 -4.41 4.54 19.67
N THR A 57 -5.34 5.50 19.57
CA THR A 57 -6.73 5.25 19.16
C THR A 57 -6.82 4.83 17.69
N LEU A 58 -6.16 5.57 16.80
CA LEU A 58 -6.03 5.26 15.37
C LEU A 58 -5.33 3.92 15.14
N GLY A 59 -4.37 3.57 15.98
CA GLY A 59 -3.65 2.30 15.94
C GLY A 59 -4.57 1.11 16.20
N ILE A 60 -5.43 1.21 17.22
CA ILE A 60 -6.43 0.16 17.51
C ILE A 60 -7.45 0.06 16.37
N GLU A 61 -7.96 1.20 15.89
CA GLU A 61 -8.91 1.23 14.78
C GLU A 61 -8.30 0.61 13.50
N ALA A 62 -7.11 1.04 13.10
CA ALA A 62 -6.39 0.50 11.96
C ALA A 62 -6.08 -1.00 12.11
N PHE A 63 -5.73 -1.45 13.33
CA PHE A 63 -5.51 -2.87 13.61
C PHE A 63 -6.79 -3.68 13.40
N THR A 64 -7.92 -3.22 13.91
CA THR A 64 -9.20 -3.92 13.72
C THR A 64 -9.62 -3.98 12.24
N ILE A 65 -9.45 -2.90 11.49
CA ILE A 65 -9.74 -2.85 10.05
C ILE A 65 -8.80 -3.80 9.29
N THR A 66 -7.51 -3.80 9.61
CA THR A 66 -6.53 -4.70 8.99
C THR A 66 -6.88 -6.15 9.26
N PHE A 67 -7.20 -6.49 10.51
CA PHE A 67 -7.59 -7.84 10.88
C PHE A 67 -8.85 -8.30 10.13
N ALA A 68 -9.88 -7.46 10.09
CA ALA A 68 -11.10 -7.73 9.32
C ALA A 68 -10.80 -7.92 7.83
N THR A 69 -9.91 -7.10 7.25
CA THR A 69 -9.51 -7.17 5.84
C THR A 69 -8.73 -8.44 5.54
N VAL A 70 -7.80 -8.84 6.39
CA VAL A 70 -7.01 -10.08 6.24
C VAL A 70 -7.92 -11.29 6.32
N VAL A 71 -8.79 -11.36 7.33
CA VAL A 71 -9.76 -12.45 7.48
C VAL A 71 -10.71 -12.49 6.27
N GLY A 72 -11.22 -11.34 5.82
CA GLY A 72 -12.05 -11.23 4.63
C GLY A 72 -11.33 -11.74 3.37
N SER A 73 -10.08 -11.35 3.16
CA SER A 73 -9.26 -11.81 2.04
C SER A 73 -9.04 -13.33 2.07
N CYS A 74 -8.76 -13.90 3.25
CA CYS A 74 -8.60 -15.34 3.43
C CYS A 74 -9.91 -16.11 3.15
N ILE A 75 -11.06 -15.59 3.61
CA ILE A 75 -12.37 -16.19 3.33
C ILE A 75 -12.67 -16.14 1.84
N CYS A 76 -12.43 -15.01 1.18
CA CYS A 76 -12.60 -14.89 -0.28
C CYS A 76 -11.72 -15.88 -1.05
N ALA A 77 -10.45 -16.01 -0.66
CA ALA A 77 -9.55 -17.00 -1.25
C ALA A 77 -10.05 -18.44 -1.04
N TRP A 78 -10.58 -18.76 0.14
CA TRP A 78 -11.15 -20.06 0.45
C TRP A 78 -12.43 -20.36 -0.34
N ILE A 79 -13.31 -19.37 -0.51
CA ILE A 79 -14.51 -19.48 -1.35
C ILE A 79 -14.11 -19.71 -2.81
N LEU A 80 -13.15 -18.92 -3.33
CA LEU A 80 -12.61 -19.09 -4.69
C LEU A 80 -12.03 -20.48 -4.88
N TRP A 81 -11.24 -20.98 -3.93
CA TRP A 81 -10.67 -22.33 -3.99
C TRP A 81 -11.75 -23.41 -4.01
N LYS A 82 -12.77 -23.30 -3.15
CA LYS A 82 -13.90 -24.23 -3.12
C LYS A 82 -14.73 -24.18 -4.40
N TRP A 83 -14.94 -22.99 -4.98
CA TRP A 83 -15.68 -22.82 -6.23
C TRP A 83 -14.91 -23.42 -7.41
N LEU A 84 -13.61 -23.18 -7.49
CA LEU A 84 -12.75 -23.73 -8.53
C LEU A 84 -12.68 -25.27 -8.45
N TYR A 85 -12.47 -25.84 -7.26
CA TYR A 85 -12.41 -27.29 -7.07
C TYR A 85 -13.78 -27.98 -7.27
N HIS A 86 -14.89 -27.30 -6.96
CA HIS A 86 -16.23 -27.81 -7.26
C HIS A 86 -16.51 -27.82 -8.77
N ASN A 87 -15.99 -26.85 -9.51
CA ASN A 87 -16.11 -26.80 -10.97
C ASN A 87 -15.18 -27.81 -11.67
N GLU A 88 -14.02 -28.14 -11.08
CA GLU A 88 -13.09 -29.15 -11.61
C GLU A 88 -13.70 -30.57 -11.59
N LYS A 89 -14.51 -30.91 -10.57
CA LYS A 89 -15.22 -32.21 -10.51
C LYS A 89 -16.34 -32.38 -11.54
N LYS A 90 -16.82 -31.30 -12.16
CA LYS A 90 -17.79 -31.36 -13.27
C LYS A 90 -17.14 -31.35 -14.66
N GLY A 91 -15.82 -31.14 -14.74
CA GLY A 91 -15.05 -31.16 -15.99
C GLY A 91 -14.42 -32.52 -16.34
N GLY A 92 -14.65 -33.54 -15.51
CA GLY A 92 -14.13 -34.91 -15.70
C GLY A 92 -15.15 -35.94 -16.22
N GLU A 93 -16.29 -35.48 -16.75
CA GLU A 93 -17.28 -36.32 -17.46
C GLU A 93 -17.50 -35.83 -18.91
N VAL A 94 -16.40 -35.58 -19.63
CA VAL A 94 -16.41 -35.43 -21.09
C VAL A 94 -15.36 -36.30 -21.74
#